data_AF-T0YD31-F1
#
_entry.id   AF-T0YD31-F1
#
_cell.length_a   1.000
_cell.length_b   1.000
_cell.length_c   1.000
_cell.angle_alpha   90.00
_cell.angle_beta   90.00
_cell.angle_gamma   90.00
#
_symmetry.space_group_name_H-M   'P 1'
#
loop_
_entity.id
_entity.type
_entity.pdbx_description
1 polymer ?
#
loop_
_entity_poly.entity_id
_entity_poly.type
_entity_poly.pdbx_seq_one_letter_code
_entity_poly.pdbx_strand_id
1 'polypeptide(L)'
;DLSDTSDDYVGLFLSPFDDTQWAYEFFCSAGGVELDAFRLQNNEDDSWNAVWGCRARRTRTGYQVVMRIPFASIKFPRSDRPQRWGLMFFRNWPRSLRHQLLSRPLNFNSSCTLCALQVVRTATPDHGEPGQFPADFRRSPPSRTDTAA
;
A
#
# COMPACT_ATOMS: atom_id res chain seq x y z
N ASP A 1 10.87 8.49 6.39
CA ASP A 1 11.47 9.12 5.21
C ASP A 1 11.72 8.03 4.19
N LEU A 2 10.93 8.00 3.11
CA LEU A 2 11.07 7.02 2.02
C LEU A 2 12.37 7.22 1.22
N SER A 3 13.04 8.36 1.43
CA SER A 3 14.36 8.65 0.87
C SER A 3 15.49 7.90 1.59
N ASP A 4 15.26 7.36 2.80
CA ASP A 4 16.24 6.51 3.45
C ASP A 4 16.32 5.15 2.73
N THR A 5 17.35 5.05 1.89
CA THR A 5 17.56 3.92 0.97
C THR A 5 17.88 2.59 1.66
N SER A 6 17.96 2.56 2.98
CA SER A 6 18.47 1.42 3.76
C SER A 6 17.42 0.38 4.17
N ASP A 7 16.12 0.70 4.09
CA ASP A 7 15.05 -0.20 4.56
C ASP A 7 14.43 -1.07 3.45
N ASP A 8 14.19 -2.35 3.77
CA ASP A 8 13.38 -3.26 2.94
C ASP A 8 11.90 -3.04 3.25
N TYR A 9 11.15 -2.63 2.23
CA TYR A 9 9.71 -2.42 2.32
C TYR A 9 9.01 -2.87 1.05
N VAL A 10 7.78 -3.34 1.21
CA VAL A 10 6.86 -3.64 0.11
C VAL A 10 5.66 -2.73 0.20
N GLY A 11 5.05 -2.43 -0.94
CA GLY A 11 3.91 -1.54 -0.96
C GLY A 11 3.01 -1.68 -2.16
N LEU A 12 2.00 -0.83 -2.14
CA LEU A 12 0.97 -0.72 -3.15
C LEU A 12 0.90 0.72 -3.64
N PHE A 13 1.01 0.88 -4.95
CA PHE A 13 0.62 2.08 -5.66
C PHE A 13 -0.84 1.92 -6.03
N LEU A 14 -1.69 2.88 -5.70
CA LEU A 14 -3.13 2.81 -5.86
C LEU A 14 -3.66 4.09 -6.50
N SER A 15 -4.25 3.99 -7.68
CA SER A 15 -4.89 5.11 -8.40
C SER A 15 -6.39 4.81 -8.62
N PRO A 16 -7.29 5.26 -7.72
CA PRO A 16 -8.72 4.93 -7.79
C PRO A 16 -9.47 5.60 -8.96
N PHE A 17 -8.88 6.62 -9.58
CA PHE A 17 -9.48 7.35 -10.71
C PHE A 17 -8.97 6.84 -12.07
N ASP A 18 -7.90 6.03 -12.07
CA ASP A 18 -7.25 5.48 -13.27
C ASP A 18 -6.98 6.53 -14.36
N ASP A 19 -6.56 7.72 -13.94
CA ASP A 19 -6.22 8.84 -14.82
C ASP A 19 -4.72 8.94 -15.12
N THR A 20 -3.92 8.05 -14.52
CA THR A 20 -2.44 8.02 -14.60
C THR A 20 -1.75 9.32 -14.14
N GLN A 21 -2.47 10.22 -13.46
CA GLN A 21 -1.92 11.50 -12.99
C GLN A 21 -1.33 11.39 -11.60
N TRP A 22 -1.98 10.61 -10.75
CA TRP A 22 -1.59 10.47 -9.37
C TRP A 22 -1.92 9.09 -8.80
N ALA A 23 -1.26 8.75 -7.70
CA ALA A 23 -1.51 7.54 -6.94
C ALA A 23 -1.22 7.75 -5.45
N TYR A 24 -1.98 7.05 -4.60
CA TYR A 24 -1.59 6.81 -3.22
C TYR A 24 -0.51 5.74 -3.18
N GLU A 25 0.42 5.89 -2.25
CA GLU A 25 1.45 4.89 -2.00
C GLU A 25 1.38 4.47 -0.54
N PHE A 26 1.27 3.16 -0.34
CA PHE A 26 1.23 2.55 0.99
C PHE A 26 2.33 1.52 1.08
N PHE A 27 3.30 1.72 1.98
CA PHE A 27 4.45 0.85 2.16
C PHE A 27 4.56 0.34 3.59
N CYS A 28 4.90 -0.94 3.73
CA CYS A 28 5.15 -1.56 5.01
C CYS A 28 6.55 -2.14 5.02
N SER A 29 7.38 -1.70 5.97
CA SER A 29 8.73 -2.23 6.13
C SER A 29 8.70 -3.67 6.64
N ALA A 30 9.81 -4.39 6.48
CA ALA A 30 9.98 -5.72 7.06
C ALA A 30 9.88 -5.72 8.60
N GLY A 31 10.02 -4.56 9.25
CA GLY A 31 9.80 -4.34 10.67
C GLY A 31 8.36 -3.99 11.05
N GLY A 32 7.46 -3.81 10.09
CA GLY A 32 6.07 -3.42 10.33
C GLY A 32 5.87 -1.92 10.55
N VAL A 33 6.77 -1.09 10.02
CA VAL A 33 6.63 0.38 10.02
C VAL A 33 5.79 0.79 8.81
N GLU A 34 4.83 1.68 9.04
CA GLU A 34 3.97 2.29 8.02
C GLU A 34 4.71 3.47 7.38
N LEU A 35 4.73 3.51 6.05
CA LEU A 35 5.16 4.68 5.28
C LEU A 35 4.13 4.95 4.18
N ASP A 36 3.72 6.19 4.01
CA ASP A 36 2.81 6.62 2.98
C ASP A 36 3.35 7.82 2.20
N ALA A 37 2.88 7.94 0.97
CA ALA A 37 3.16 9.08 0.13
C ALA A 37 2.03 9.31 -0.87
N PHE A 38 1.99 10.53 -1.39
CA PHE A 38 1.16 10.91 -2.51
C PHE A 38 2.03 11.12 -3.74
N ARG A 39 1.83 10.32 -4.79
CA ARG A 39 2.59 10.43 -6.03
C ARG A 39 1.84 11.27 -7.05
N LEU A 40 2.51 12.30 -7.56
CA LEU A 40 2.10 13.12 -8.71
C LEU A 40 3.07 12.83 -9.86
N GLN A 41 2.67 11.97 -10.80
CA GLN A 41 3.54 11.49 -11.87
C GLN A 41 4.86 10.90 -11.32
N ASN A 42 6.00 11.56 -11.56
CA ASN A 42 7.30 11.14 -11.04
C ASN A 42 7.67 11.78 -9.71
N ASN A 43 6.90 12.76 -9.24
CA ASN A 43 7.13 13.39 -7.96
C ASN A 43 6.42 12.60 -6.86
N GLU A 44 7.11 12.39 -5.75
CA GLU A 44 6.59 11.77 -4.53
C GLU A 44 6.51 12.85 -3.46
N ASP A 45 5.39 12.89 -2.73
CA ASP A 45 5.18 13.76 -1.58
C ASP A 45 4.92 12.87 -0.35
N ASP A 46 5.96 12.68 0.47
CA ASP A 46 5.94 11.87 1.69
C ASP A 46 5.48 12.66 2.93
N SER A 47 5.05 13.92 2.76
CA SER A 47 4.40 14.69 3.81
C SER A 47 2.92 14.31 3.97
N TRP A 48 2.35 13.61 2.98
CA TRP A 48 0.99 13.09 3.06
C TRP A 48 0.90 11.99 4.10
N ASN A 49 0.01 12.14 5.08
CA ASN A 49 -0.12 11.25 6.23
C ASN A 49 -1.57 10.73 6.34
N ALA A 50 -1.77 9.47 5.98
CA ALA A 50 -3.09 8.84 5.97
C ALA A 50 -3.38 8.06 7.25
N VAL A 51 -4.66 7.85 7.56
CA VAL A 51 -5.06 6.94 8.64
C VAL A 51 -5.22 5.53 8.08
N TRP A 52 -4.23 4.67 8.23
CA TRP A 52 -4.28 3.29 7.77
C TRP A 52 -3.49 2.38 8.73
N GLY A 53 -3.20 1.13 8.35
CA GLY A 53 -2.28 0.35 9.16
C GLY A 53 -1.65 -0.84 8.46
N CYS A 54 -0.46 -1.24 8.92
CA CYS A 54 0.23 -2.41 8.42
C CYS A 54 0.84 -3.29 9.53
N ARG A 55 1.08 -4.56 9.22
CA ARG A 55 1.82 -5.49 10.08
C ARG A 55 2.74 -6.35 9.22
N ALA A 56 3.96 -6.58 9.69
CA ALA A 56 4.90 -7.49 9.07
C ALA A 56 5.18 -8.70 9.97
N ARG A 57 5.35 -9.87 9.36
CA ARG A 57 5.78 -11.10 10.04
C ARG A 57 6.95 -11.71 9.29
N ARG A 58 8.08 -11.89 9.97
CA ARG A 58 9.23 -12.62 9.41
C ARG A 58 8.86 -14.09 9.17
N THR A 59 9.34 -14.64 8.07
CA THR A 59 9.22 -16.05 7.70
C THR A 59 10.61 -16.65 7.51
N ARG A 60 10.71 -17.96 7.29
CA ARG A 60 12.00 -18.63 7.04
C ARG A 60 12.75 -18.07 5.83
N THR A 61 12.04 -17.51 4.85
CA THR A 61 12.59 -17.08 3.55
C THR A 61 12.47 -15.58 3.31
N GLY A 62 11.97 -14.80 4.28
CA GLY A 62 11.74 -13.37 4.11
C GLY A 62 10.73 -12.82 5.12
N TYR A 63 9.72 -12.13 4.63
CA TYR A 63 8.64 -11.59 5.45
C TYR A 63 7.33 -11.51 4.67
N GLN A 64 6.23 -11.45 5.39
CA GLN A 64 4.88 -11.26 4.88
C GLN A 64 4.30 -10.00 5.50
N VAL A 65 3.53 -9.25 4.72
CA VAL A 65 2.84 -8.04 5.18
C VAL A 65 1.34 -8.19 5.02
N VAL A 66 0.62 -7.56 5.94
CA VAL A 66 -0.82 -7.35 5.85
C VAL A 66 -1.07 -5.86 5.99
N MET A 67 -1.80 -5.29 5.03
CA MET A 67 -2.17 -3.87 5.01
C MET A 67 -3.68 -3.73 5.14
N ARG A 68 -4.13 -2.80 5.98
CA ARG A 68 -5.52 -2.40 6.12
C ARG A 68 -5.65 -0.94 5.73
N ILE A 69 -6.25 -0.69 4.57
CA ILE A 69 -6.46 0.66 4.03
C ILE A 69 -7.97 0.93 4.06
N PRO A 70 -8.48 1.71 5.02
CA PRO A 70 -9.89 2.09 5.05
C PRO A 70 -10.25 2.92 3.81
N PHE A 71 -11.43 2.69 3.24
CA PHE A 71 -11.93 3.53 2.14
C PHE A 71 -12.11 5.01 2.54
N ALA A 72 -12.33 5.30 3.82
CA ALA A 72 -12.36 6.67 4.34
C ALA A 72 -11.01 7.40 4.24
N SER A 73 -9.91 6.66 4.09
CA SER A 73 -8.54 7.19 4.03
C SER A 73 -8.11 7.57 2.61
N ILE A 74 -8.92 7.20 1.60
CA ILE A 74 -8.64 7.45 0.19
C ILE A 74 -9.85 8.11 -0.50
N LYS A 75 -9.59 8.91 -1.52
CA LYS A 75 -10.63 9.43 -2.40
C LYS A 75 -10.81 8.48 -3.58
N PHE A 76 -12.05 8.25 -3.96
CA PHE A 76 -12.43 7.47 -5.13
C PHE A 76 -13.79 7.95 -5.64
N PRO A 77 -14.12 7.73 -6.93
CA PRO A 77 -15.44 8.08 -7.46
C PRO A 77 -16.56 7.37 -6.70
N ARG A 78 -17.68 8.07 -6.46
CA ARG A 78 -18.91 7.43 -5.96
C ARG A 78 -19.60 6.72 -7.12
N SER A 79 -19.82 5.42 -6.98
CA SER A 79 -20.47 4.60 -8.01
C SER A 79 -21.01 3.31 -7.37
N ASP A 80 -22.25 2.95 -7.74
CA ASP A 80 -22.86 1.65 -7.39
C ASP A 80 -22.43 0.53 -8.35
N ARG A 81 -21.59 0.85 -9.35
CA ARG A 81 -21.01 -0.11 -10.29
C ARG A 81 -19.52 -0.33 -9.99
N PRO A 82 -18.99 -1.53 -10.29
CA PRO A 82 -17.56 -1.80 -10.32
C PRO A 82 -16.77 -0.70 -11.04
N GLN A 83 -15.72 -0.21 -10.39
CA GLN A 83 -14.88 0.88 -10.88
C GLN A 83 -13.56 0.35 -11.42
N ARG A 84 -12.90 1.12 -12.28
CA ARG A 84 -11.56 0.80 -12.80
C ARG A 84 -10.52 1.51 -11.94
N TRP A 85 -9.65 0.75 -11.30
CA TRP A 85 -8.57 1.28 -10.46
C TRP A 85 -7.23 0.81 -11.01
N GLY A 86 -6.21 1.67 -10.98
CA GLY A 86 -4.83 1.31 -11.27
C GLY A 86 -4.12 0.81 -10.01
N LEU A 87 -3.43 -0.33 -10.09
CA LEU A 87 -2.62 -0.87 -8.99
C LEU A 87 -1.27 -1.38 -9.47
N MET A 88 -0.26 -1.29 -8.60
CA MET A 88 1.04 -1.93 -8.79
C MET A 88 1.65 -2.25 -7.44
N PHE A 89 2.21 -3.45 -7.32
CA PHE A 89 3.01 -3.80 -6.15
C PHE A 89 4.45 -3.40 -6.39
N PHE A 90 5.07 -2.92 -5.33
CA PHE A 90 6.44 -2.44 -5.31
C PHE A 90 7.20 -3.07 -4.16
N ARG A 91 8.51 -3.28 -4.34
CA ARG A 91 9.44 -3.58 -3.25
C ARG A 91 10.71 -2.79 -3.41
N ASN A 92 11.12 -2.10 -2.35
CA ASN A 92 12.48 -1.65 -2.19
C ASN A 92 13.27 -2.75 -1.49
N TRP A 93 14.32 -3.25 -2.15
CA TRP A 93 15.17 -4.30 -1.61
C TRP A 93 16.63 -3.85 -1.59
N PRO A 94 17.09 -3.24 -0.48
CA PRO A 94 18.45 -2.77 -0.35
C PRO A 94 19.40 -3.91 0.01
N ARG A 95 20.42 -4.12 -0.83
CA ARG A 95 21.56 -5.03 -0.59
C ARG A 95 22.85 -4.26 -0.88
N SER A 96 23.83 -4.86 -1.56
CA SER A 96 25.00 -4.12 -2.08
C SER A 96 24.60 -3.04 -3.09
N LEU A 97 23.45 -3.22 -3.75
CA LEU A 97 22.79 -2.25 -4.60
C LEU A 97 21.31 -2.16 -4.19
N ARG A 98 20.68 -1.02 -4.47
CA ARG A 98 19.24 -0.84 -4.29
C ARG A 98 18.50 -1.48 -5.46
N HIS A 99 17.70 -2.50 -5.18
CA HIS A 99 16.80 -3.10 -6.16
C HIS A 99 15.37 -2.60 -5.95
N GLN A 100 14.73 -2.12 -7.01
CA GLN A 100 13.31 -1.79 -7.03
C GLN A 100 12.60 -2.84 -7.86
N LEU A 101 11.77 -3.65 -7.21
CA LEU A 101 11.02 -4.72 -7.86
C LEU A 101 9.57 -4.28 -8.01
N LEU A 102 9.02 -4.43 -9.21
CA LEU A 102 7.65 -4.04 -9.53
C LEU A 102 6.88 -5.23 -10.06
N SER A 103 5.58 -5.30 -9.77
CA SER A 103 4.71 -6.34 -10.33
C SER A 103 4.41 -6.14 -11.82
N ARG A 104 4.77 -4.97 -12.37
CA ARG A 104 4.55 -4.58 -13.78
C ARG A 104 5.87 -4.07 -14.37
N PRO A 105 6.17 -4.41 -15.64
CA PRO A 105 7.35 -3.88 -16.30
C PRO A 105 7.21 -2.37 -16.50
N LEU A 106 8.27 -1.63 -16.18
CA LEU A 106 8.35 -0.19 -16.48
C LEU A 106 8.95 0.02 -17.87
N ASN A 107 8.42 1.02 -18.58
CA ASN A 107 9.07 1.54 -19.77
C ASN A 107 10.06 2.64 -19.34
N PHE A 108 11.35 2.30 -19.29
CA PHE A 108 12.39 3.25 -18.90
C PHE A 108 12.61 4.40 -19.90
N ASN A 109 12.09 4.29 -21.12
CA ASN A 109 12.10 5.38 -22.11
C ASN A 109 10.90 6.33 -21.93
N SER A 110 10.01 6.05 -20.98
CA SER A 110 8.88 6.91 -20.61
C SER A 110 9.14 7.52 -19.25
N SER A 111 8.75 8.77 -19.09
CA SER A 111 8.68 9.44 -17.80
C SER A 111 7.39 9.15 -17.04
N CYS A 112 6.55 8.19 -17.46
CA CYS A 112 5.29 7.90 -16.78
C CYS A 112 5.34 6.57 -16.05
N THR A 113 5.71 6.59 -14.76
CA THR A 113 5.69 5.39 -13.91
C THR A 113 4.26 4.87 -13.72
N LEU A 114 3.28 5.76 -13.57
CA LEU A 114 1.87 5.41 -13.34
C LEU A 114 1.19 4.80 -14.57
N CYS A 115 1.76 4.95 -15.77
CA CYS A 115 1.24 4.33 -16.98
C CYS A 115 1.43 2.80 -16.98
N ALA A 116 2.30 2.27 -16.12
CA ALA A 116 2.52 0.83 -15.98
C ALA A 116 1.54 0.17 -14.99
N LEU A 117 0.73 0.95 -14.26
CA LEU A 117 -0.25 0.41 -13.31
C LEU A 117 -1.16 -0.60 -14.01
N GLN A 118 -1.42 -1.72 -13.34
CA GLN A 118 -2.41 -2.68 -13.79
C GLN A 118 -3.80 -2.14 -13.48
N VAL A 119 -4.63 -2.01 -14.51
CA VAL A 119 -6.05 -1.72 -14.33
C VAL A 119 -6.75 -2.97 -13.81
N VAL A 120 -7.44 -2.85 -12.68
CA VAL A 120 -8.33 -3.87 -12.14
C VAL A 120 -9.76 -3.33 -12.06
N ARG A 121 -10.72 -4.22 -11.84
CA ARG A 121 -12.10 -3.85 -11.49
C ARG A 121 -12.34 -4.09 -10.01
N THR A 122 -12.93 -3.11 -9.32
CA THR A 122 -13.40 -3.29 -7.94
C THR A 122 -14.52 -4.32 -7.88
N ALA A 123 -14.73 -4.91 -6.71
CA ALA A 123 -15.96 -5.66 -6.46
C ALA A 123 -17.19 -4.74 -6.56
N THR A 124 -18.36 -5.35 -6.75
CA THR A 124 -19.64 -4.65 -6.58
C THR A 124 -19.73 -4.14 -5.14
N PRO A 125 -20.10 -2.86 -4.91
CA PRO A 125 -20.33 -2.36 -3.57
C PRO A 125 -21.37 -3.21 -2.84
N ASP A 126 -21.03 -3.68 -1.64
CA ASP A 126 -22.00 -4.28 -0.74
C ASP A 126 -22.65 -3.17 0.09
N HIS A 127 -23.98 -3.10 0.07
CA HIS A 127 -24.75 -2.16 0.88
C HIS A 127 -25.13 -2.75 2.25
N GLY A 128 -24.59 -3.92 2.61
CA GLY A 128 -24.75 -4.55 3.91
C GLY A 128 -24.13 -3.77 5.08
N GLU A 129 -24.48 -4.19 6.31
CA GLU A 129 -24.02 -3.60 7.57
C GLU A 129 -22.49 -3.39 7.61
N PRO A 130 -22.00 -2.17 7.90
CA PRO A 130 -20.57 -1.90 7.99
C PRO A 130 -19.94 -2.64 9.19
N GLY A 131 -19.22 -3.74 8.95
CA GLY A 131 -18.44 -4.36 10.04
C GLY A 131 -18.02 -5.83 9.90
N GLN A 132 -18.51 -6.58 8.91
CA GLN A 132 -18.17 -8.00 8.78
C GLN A 132 -16.82 -8.21 8.05
N PHE A 133 -15.73 -7.66 8.57
CA PHE A 133 -14.41 -8.16 8.18
C PHE A 133 -14.23 -9.59 8.72
N PRO A 134 -13.61 -10.52 7.95
CA PRO A 134 -13.23 -11.83 8.47
C PRO A 134 -12.44 -11.68 9.78
N ALA A 135 -12.73 -12.55 10.76
CA ALA A 135 -12.23 -12.42 12.14
C ALA A 135 -10.69 -12.28 12.21
N ASP A 136 -10.00 -12.86 11.23
CA ASP A 136 -8.56 -12.92 11.04
C ASP A 136 -7.90 -11.53 10.88
N PHE A 137 -8.68 -10.49 10.56
CA PHE A 137 -8.21 -9.11 10.39
C PHE A 137 -8.53 -8.18 11.56
N ARG A 138 -9.13 -8.69 12.65
CA ARG A 138 -9.32 -7.91 13.87
C ARG A 138 -7.96 -7.70 14.55
N ARG A 139 -7.69 -6.46 15.00
CA ARG A 139 -6.52 -6.17 15.85
C ARG A 139 -6.50 -7.19 16.99
N SER A 140 -5.45 -7.99 17.09
CA SER A 140 -5.09 -8.58 18.38
C SER A 140 -5.00 -7.43 19.39
N PRO A 141 -5.69 -7.50 20.54
CA PRO A 141 -5.50 -6.53 21.60
C PRO A 141 -4.01 -6.45 21.94
N PRO A 142 -3.47 -5.28 22.31
CA PRO A 142 -2.14 -5.24 22.88
C PRO A 142 -2.09 -6.20 24.06
N SER A 143 -1.08 -7.08 24.08
CA SER A 143 -0.80 -7.93 25.24
C SER A 143 -0.64 -7.02 26.45
N ARG A 144 -1.56 -7.11 27.41
CA ARG A 144 -1.31 -6.57 28.75
C ARG A 144 -0.07 -7.32 29.25
N THR A 145 1.06 -6.64 29.28
CA THR A 145 2.12 -7.01 30.22
C THR A 145 1.54 -6.76 31.59
N ASP A 146 1.12 -7.84 32.25
CA ASP A 146 1.02 -7.86 33.70
C ASP A 146 2.44 -7.65 34.25
N THR A 147 2.79 -6.39 34.49
CA THR A 147 3.82 -6.08 35.48
C THR A 147 3.12 -6.14 36.82
N ALA A 148 3.07 -7.35 37.39
CA ALA A 148 2.91 -7.52 38.82
C ALA A 148 4.24 -7.18 39.49
N ALA A 149 4.27 -6.08 40.23
CA ALA A 149 5.11 -5.83 41.40
C ALA A 149 4.57 -4.59 42.13
#